data_AF-A0A967WD40-F1
#
_entry.id   AF-A0A967WD40-F1
#
_cell.length_a   1.000
_cell.length_b   1.000
_cell.length_c   1.000
_cell.angle_alpha   90.00
_cell.angle_beta   90.00
_cell.angle_gamma   90.00
#
_symmetry.space_group_name_H-M   'P 1'
#
loop_
_entity.id
_entity.type
_entity.pdbx_description
1 polymer ?
#
loop_
_entity_poly.entity_id
_entity_poly.type
_entity_poly.pdbx_seq_one_letter_code
_entity_poly.pdbx_strand_id
1 'polypeptide(L)'
;MTSAAAPAPTATPVVNPEPPRDLDPRLPSLNVVIQPAGVRPGQSYWRLIACYWQNKEESGNDHTIYINVLDEAGNRIVGQPVEVRWPDGSLVILTEDKPEPVYSANFPMYATLGSYSVSIPGLPSDTVV
;
A
#
# COMPACT_ATOMS: atom_id res chain seq x y z
N MET A 1 -41.11 6.46 -41.00
CA MET A 1 -41.14 5.49 -39.89
C MET A 1 -39.80 5.60 -39.18
N THR A 2 -39.81 5.94 -37.89
CA THR A 2 -38.61 6.23 -37.08
C THR A 2 -37.94 4.94 -36.60
N SER A 3 -36.60 4.99 -36.62
CA SER A 3 -35.55 4.11 -36.08
C SER A 3 -35.86 3.10 -34.97
N ALA A 4 -35.12 1.98 -34.98
CA ALA A 4 -34.63 1.33 -33.76
C ALA A 4 -33.19 0.83 -33.99
N ALA A 5 -32.20 1.54 -33.44
CA ALA A 5 -30.82 1.08 -33.36
C ALA A 5 -30.69 0.06 -32.21
N ALA A 6 -30.09 -1.10 -32.50
CA ALA A 6 -29.83 -2.15 -31.53
C ALA A 6 -28.79 -1.69 -30.47
N PRO A 7 -28.95 -2.07 -29.20
CA PRO A 7 -27.98 -1.74 -28.17
C PRO A 7 -26.67 -2.50 -28.42
N ALA A 8 -25.54 -1.78 -28.45
CA ALA A 8 -24.22 -2.37 -28.54
C ALA A 8 -23.88 -3.14 -27.25
N PRO A 9 -23.22 -4.31 -27.33
CA PRO A 9 -22.78 -5.04 -26.15
C PRO A 9 -21.77 -4.19 -25.35
N THR A 10 -22.09 -3.89 -24.09
CA THR A 10 -21.14 -3.31 -23.13
C THR A 10 -20.00 -4.30 -22.93
N ALA A 11 -18.79 -3.94 -23.36
CA ALA A 11 -17.61 -4.71 -23.07
C ALA A 11 -17.49 -4.87 -21.54
N THR A 12 -17.55 -6.11 -21.05
CA THR A 12 -17.24 -6.43 -19.66
C THR A 12 -15.80 -6.00 -19.41
N PRO A 13 -15.51 -5.12 -18.43
CA PRO A 13 -14.14 -4.75 -18.13
C PRO A 13 -13.36 -6.01 -17.76
N VAL A 14 -12.23 -6.23 -18.41
CA VAL A 14 -11.32 -7.33 -18.10
C VAL A 14 -10.79 -7.08 -16.70
N VAL A 15 -11.30 -7.80 -15.71
CA VAL A 15 -10.81 -7.73 -14.33
C VAL A 15 -9.48 -8.47 -14.32
N ASN A 16 -8.38 -7.72 -14.35
CA ASN A 16 -7.07 -8.31 -14.09
C ASN A 16 -7.10 -8.86 -12.65
N PRO A 17 -6.76 -10.13 -12.40
CA PRO A 17 -6.78 -10.68 -11.05
C PRO A 17 -5.82 -9.88 -10.17
N GLU A 18 -6.35 -9.35 -9.07
CA GLU A 18 -5.56 -8.54 -8.16
C GLU A 18 -4.50 -9.40 -7.45
N PRO A 19 -3.30 -8.88 -7.18
CA PRO A 19 -2.29 -9.62 -6.44
C PRO A 19 -2.83 -10.11 -5.09
N PRO A 20 -2.53 -11.36 -4.70
CA PRO A 20 -2.88 -11.87 -3.38
C PRO A 20 -2.20 -11.02 -2.30
N ARG A 21 -2.87 -10.86 -1.16
CA ARG A 21 -2.32 -10.15 0.00
C ARG A 21 -1.70 -11.16 0.95
N ASP A 22 -0.45 -10.93 1.33
CA ASP A 22 0.28 -11.68 2.35
C ASP A 22 0.43 -10.82 3.62
N LEU A 23 -0.50 -11.00 4.56
CA LEU A 23 -0.66 -10.14 5.72
C LEU A 23 -0.42 -10.94 6.99
N ASP A 24 0.36 -10.39 7.91
CA ASP A 24 0.60 -11.02 9.21
C ASP A 24 -0.74 -11.18 9.96
N PRO A 25 -1.09 -12.40 10.39
CA PRO A 25 -2.36 -12.68 11.07
C PRO A 25 -2.49 -11.96 12.43
N ARG A 26 -1.40 -11.43 12.99
CA ARG A 26 -1.38 -10.70 14.26
C ARG A 26 -1.85 -9.25 14.11
N LEU A 27 -1.85 -8.68 12.90
CA LEU A 27 -2.17 -7.26 12.67
C LEU A 27 -3.51 -6.83 13.32
N PRO A 28 -4.63 -7.57 13.17
CA PRO A 28 -5.90 -7.16 13.78
C PRO A 28 -5.86 -7.14 15.31
N SER A 29 -5.09 -8.05 15.93
CA SER A 29 -4.90 -8.09 17.39
C SER A 29 -4.04 -6.95 17.92
N LEU A 30 -3.28 -6.30 17.03
CA LEU A 30 -2.46 -5.13 17.32
C LEU A 30 -3.19 -3.81 16.99
N ASN A 31 -4.50 -3.89 16.72
CA ASN A 31 -5.33 -2.79 16.24
C ASN A 31 -4.84 -2.16 14.92
N VAL A 32 -4.04 -2.90 14.14
CA VAL A 32 -3.60 -2.48 12.82
C VAL A 32 -4.61 -2.95 11.78
N VAL A 33 -5.18 -2.02 11.03
CA VAL A 33 -6.24 -2.25 10.05
C VAL A 33 -5.82 -1.76 8.67
N ILE A 34 -6.23 -2.48 7.64
CA ILE A 34 -6.03 -2.06 6.25
C ILE A 34 -7.32 -1.45 5.75
N GLN A 35 -7.29 -0.16 5.47
CA GLN A 35 -8.38 0.56 4.83
C GLN A 35 -8.20 0.45 3.32
N PRO A 36 -9.10 -0.25 2.60
CA PRO A 36 -8.98 -0.39 1.15
C PRO A 36 -9.25 0.94 0.44
N ALA A 37 -8.57 1.17 -0.68
CA ALA A 37 -8.83 2.32 -1.54
C ALA A 37 -10.26 2.26 -2.11
N GLY A 38 -11.00 3.37 -2.02
CA GLY A 38 -12.31 3.49 -2.67
C GLY A 38 -12.18 3.72 -4.18
N VAL A 39 -12.07 2.65 -4.97
CA VAL A 39 -11.76 2.71 -6.41
C VAL A 39 -12.92 2.27 -7.29
N ARG A 40 -13.02 2.82 -8.49
CA ARG A 40 -13.99 2.39 -9.51
C ARG A 40 -13.40 1.25 -10.36
N PRO A 41 -14.23 0.37 -10.94
CA PRO A 41 -13.75 -0.63 -11.89
C PRO A 41 -12.95 0.02 -13.03
N GLY A 42 -11.73 -0.47 -13.30
CA GLY A 42 -10.83 0.06 -14.33
C GLY A 42 -9.96 1.24 -13.89
N GLN A 43 -10.03 1.68 -12.64
CA GLN A 43 -9.16 2.73 -12.09
C GLN A 43 -7.89 2.12 -11.47
N SER A 44 -6.72 2.63 -11.84
CA SER A 44 -5.45 2.28 -11.19
C SER A 44 -5.38 2.84 -9.77
N TYR A 45 -4.84 2.05 -8.85
CA TYR A 45 -4.72 2.39 -7.44
C TYR A 45 -3.53 1.67 -6.80
N TRP A 46 -3.05 2.17 -5.67
CA TRP A 46 -2.02 1.52 -4.88
C TRP A 46 -2.65 0.48 -3.96
N ARG A 47 -2.32 -0.79 -4.20
CA ARG A 47 -2.77 -1.92 -3.39
C ARG A 47 -1.69 -2.32 -2.39
N LEU A 48 -2.06 -2.50 -1.13
CA LEU A 48 -1.20 -3.14 -0.15
C LEU A 48 -1.20 -4.65 -0.40
N ILE A 49 -0.04 -5.19 -0.77
CA ILE A 49 0.12 -6.62 -1.07
C ILE A 49 0.80 -7.40 0.07
N ALA A 50 1.58 -6.73 0.93
CA ALA A 50 2.24 -7.39 2.05
C ALA A 50 2.39 -6.46 3.25
N CYS A 51 2.21 -6.99 4.46
CA CYS A 51 2.44 -6.27 5.71
C CYS A 51 2.77 -7.25 6.83
N TYR A 52 3.90 -7.03 7.49
CA TYR A 52 4.37 -7.87 8.59
C TYR A 52 4.70 -7.04 9.80
N TRP A 53 4.37 -7.56 10.98
CA TRP A 53 4.79 -6.98 12.23
C TRP A 53 5.92 -7.81 12.83
N GLN A 54 6.87 -7.16 13.48
CA GLN A 54 7.92 -7.83 14.24
C GLN A 54 7.91 -7.30 15.68
N ASN A 55 7.93 -8.22 16.64
CA ASN A 55 8.15 -7.89 18.04
C ASN A 55 9.61 -7.52 18.31
N LYS A 56 9.91 -7.12 19.54
CA LYS A 56 11.25 -6.69 19.97
C LYS A 56 12.35 -7.75 19.71
N GLU A 57 12.05 -9.02 19.93
CA GLU A 57 13.03 -10.10 19.69
C GLU A 57 13.21 -10.36 18.18
N GLU A 58 12.10 -10.41 17.43
CA GLU A 58 12.08 -10.62 15.98
C GLU A 58 12.83 -9.51 15.23
N SER A 59 12.66 -8.25 15.66
CA SER A 59 13.31 -7.08 15.04
C SER A 59 14.74 -6.85 15.52
N GLY A 60 15.24 -7.60 16.51
CA GLY A 60 16.53 -7.33 17.13
C GLY A 60 16.58 -5.98 17.85
N ASN A 61 15.47 -5.59 18.48
CA ASN A 61 15.26 -4.28 19.13
C ASN A 61 15.28 -3.08 18.17
N ASP A 62 14.99 -3.30 16.88
CA ASP A 62 14.74 -2.23 15.93
C ASP A 62 13.28 -1.74 16.00
N HIS A 63 13.09 -0.48 15.63
CA HIS A 63 11.84 0.27 15.67
C HIS A 63 11.65 1.05 14.36
N THR A 64 11.85 0.41 13.21
CA THR A 64 11.77 1.06 11.90
C THR A 64 10.63 0.49 11.06
N ILE A 65 9.85 1.36 10.43
CA ILE A 65 8.92 0.98 9.36
C ILE A 65 9.71 0.88 8.06
N TYR A 66 9.67 -0.30 7.44
CA TYR A 66 10.33 -0.58 6.17
C TYR A 66 9.32 -0.71 5.04
N ILE A 67 9.56 0.00 3.93
CA ILE A 67 8.61 0.12 2.84
C ILE A 67 9.31 -0.14 1.50
N ASN A 68 8.66 -0.95 0.66
CA ASN A 68 8.92 -1.04 -0.77
C ASN A 68 7.67 -0.60 -1.51
N VAL A 69 7.86 0.08 -2.65
CA VAL A 69 6.78 0.37 -3.59
C VAL A 69 7.12 -0.28 -4.91
N LEU A 70 6.19 -1.06 -5.45
CA LEU A 70 6.40 -1.91 -6.62
C LEU A 70 5.52 -1.46 -7.78
N ASP A 71 5.99 -1.67 -9.01
CA ASP A 71 5.17 -1.59 -10.22
C ASP A 71 4.32 -2.87 -10.41
N GLU A 72 3.53 -2.90 -11.49
CA GLU A 72 2.66 -4.03 -11.83
C GLU A 72 3.44 -5.32 -12.17
N ALA A 73 4.72 -5.20 -12.53
CA ALA A 73 5.61 -6.32 -12.80
C ALA A 73 6.39 -6.79 -11.55
N GLY A 74 6.19 -6.12 -10.40
CA GLY A 74 6.86 -6.43 -9.14
C GLY A 74 8.23 -5.77 -8.98
N ASN A 75 8.62 -4.85 -9.86
CA ASN A 75 9.89 -4.13 -9.75
C ASN A 75 9.75 -2.95 -8.79
N ARG A 76 10.81 -2.68 -8.02
CA ARG A 76 10.85 -1.52 -7.12
C ARG A 76 10.87 -0.22 -7.91
N ILE A 77 10.02 0.72 -7.53
CA ILE A 77 9.98 2.07 -8.09
C ILE A 77 10.88 2.96 -7.24
N VAL A 78 11.82 3.67 -7.87
CA VAL A 78 12.70 4.65 -7.23
C VAL A 78 12.10 6.05 -7.38
N GLY A 79 12.19 6.87 -6.35
CA GLY A 79 11.66 8.24 -6.31
C GLY A 79 10.15 8.32 -6.09
N GLN A 80 9.47 7.20 -5.85
CA GLN A 80 8.04 7.18 -5.52
C GLN A 80 7.84 7.75 -4.11
N PRO A 81 6.99 8.78 -3.93
CA PRO A 81 6.70 9.28 -2.60
C PRO A 81 5.85 8.29 -1.80
N VAL A 82 6.13 8.22 -0.51
CA VAL A 82 5.40 7.48 0.51
C VAL A 82 5.06 8.43 1.64
N GLU A 83 3.80 8.51 2.04
CA GLU A 83 3.37 9.31 3.18
C GLU A 83 3.28 8.43 4.43
N VAL A 84 3.98 8.82 5.48
CA VAL A 84 3.83 8.28 6.83
C VAL A 84 3.20 9.35 7.71
N ARG A 85 2.08 9.05 8.34
CA ARG A 85 1.32 10.00 9.18
C ARG A 85 1.10 9.45 10.58
N TRP A 86 1.21 10.32 11.58
CA TRP A 86 0.97 10.05 13.00
C TRP A 86 0.08 11.17 13.59
N PRO A 87 -0.39 11.08 14.86
CA PRO A 87 -1.39 12.01 15.39
C PRO A 87 -1.05 13.50 15.21
N ASP A 88 0.23 13.84 15.36
CA ASP A 88 0.70 15.22 15.37
C ASP A 88 1.42 15.65 14.09
N GLY A 89 1.46 14.81 13.04
CA GLY A 89 2.21 15.16 11.83
C GLY A 89 2.23 14.12 10.72
N SER A 90 2.92 14.47 9.63
CA SER A 90 3.19 13.58 8.52
C SER A 90 4.56 13.87 7.93
N LEU A 91 5.14 12.87 7.28
CA LEU A 91 6.37 12.98 6.51
C LEU A 91 6.21 12.24 5.18
N VAL A 92 6.66 12.88 4.11
CA VAL A 92 6.79 12.24 2.81
C VAL A 92 8.24 11.81 2.61
N ILE A 93 8.43 10.51 2.36
CA ILE A 93 9.73 9.88 2.11
C ILE A 93 9.75 9.41 0.67
N LEU A 94 10.85 9.60 -0.03
CA LEU A 94 11.02 9.07 -1.38
C LEU A 94 11.68 7.70 -1.32
N THR A 95 11.21 6.75 -2.12
CA THR A 95 11.90 5.47 -2.29
C THR A 95 13.28 5.66 -2.90
N GLU A 96 14.27 5.00 -2.34
CA GLU A 96 15.67 5.07 -2.75
C GLU A 96 16.08 3.82 -3.54
N ASP A 97 17.10 3.97 -4.37
CA ASP A 97 17.77 2.86 -5.03
C ASP A 97 18.72 2.17 -4.04
N LYS A 98 18.26 1.06 -3.47
CA LYS A 98 19.00 0.26 -2.48
C LYS A 98 19.04 -1.20 -2.92
N PRO A 99 20.20 -1.87 -2.78
CA PRO A 99 20.31 -3.28 -3.14
C PRO A 99 19.44 -4.13 -2.22
N GLU A 100 18.84 -5.19 -2.77
CA GLU A 100 18.19 -6.20 -1.95
C GLU A 100 19.21 -6.85 -0.99
N PRO A 101 18.81 -7.19 0.25
CA PRO A 101 17.45 -7.22 0.81
C PRO A 101 16.99 -5.90 1.46
N VAL A 102 17.74 -4.81 1.34
CA VAL A 102 17.41 -3.53 2.02
C VAL A 102 16.15 -2.92 1.40
N TYR A 103 15.23 -2.41 2.22
CA TYR A 103 14.00 -1.78 1.75
C TYR A 103 14.25 -0.37 1.19
N SER A 104 13.43 0.04 0.23
CA SER A 104 13.58 1.29 -0.50
C SER A 104 13.27 2.54 0.33
N ALA A 105 12.43 2.46 1.36
CA ALA A 105 12.15 3.56 2.27
C ALA A 105 12.09 3.09 3.73
N ASN A 106 12.63 3.91 4.63
CA ASN A 106 12.74 3.59 6.06
C ASN A 106 12.22 4.77 6.87
N PHE A 107 11.42 4.50 7.91
CA PHE A 107 10.97 5.52 8.85
C PHE A 107 11.16 5.06 10.30
N PRO A 108 12.02 5.72 11.10
CA PRO A 108 12.17 5.39 12.51
C PRO A 108 10.90 5.76 13.29
N MET A 109 10.41 4.82 14.08
CA MET A 109 9.24 5.00 14.93
C MET A 109 9.64 5.67 16.24
N TYR A 110 8.87 6.68 16.64
CA TYR A 110 8.99 7.43 17.89
C TYR A 110 7.74 7.35 18.78
N ALA A 111 6.69 6.72 18.28
CA ALA A 111 5.42 6.52 18.96
C ALA A 111 5.07 5.02 18.98
N THR A 112 4.04 4.68 19.75
CA THR A 112 3.54 3.31 19.86
C THR A 112 2.97 2.78 18.54
N LEU A 113 2.98 1.47 18.40
CA LEU A 113 2.30 0.78 17.30
C LEU A 113 0.81 1.21 17.23
N GLY A 114 0.26 1.31 16.01
CA GLY A 114 -1.10 1.82 15.78
C GLY A 114 -1.22 3.34 15.83
N SER A 115 -0.12 4.06 16.06
CA SER A 115 -0.07 5.52 15.91
C SER A 115 0.41 5.97 14.53
N TYR A 116 0.68 5.03 13.62
CA TYR A 116 1.21 5.32 12.30
C TYR A 116 0.26 4.84 11.23
N SER A 117 0.11 5.66 10.20
CA SER A 117 -0.52 5.29 8.95
C SER A 117 0.44 5.45 7.80
N VAL A 118 0.37 4.53 6.83
CA VAL A 118 1.22 4.53 5.63
C VAL A 118 0.35 4.44 4.41
N SER A 119 0.56 5.33 3.45
CA SER A 119 -0.13 5.36 2.16
C SER A 119 0.78 5.89 1.04
N ILE A 120 0.41 5.61 -0.21
CA ILE A 120 1.16 6.05 -1.37
C ILE A 120 0.39 7.19 -2.07
N PRO A 121 0.89 8.44 -2.05
CA PRO A 121 0.24 9.56 -2.72
C PRO A 121 0.27 9.44 -4.26
N GLY A 122 -0.61 10.20 -4.92
CA GLY A 122 -0.69 10.32 -6.38
C GLY A 122 -1.85 9.54 -7.03
N LEU A 123 -2.25 8.41 -6.43
CA LEU A 123 -3.44 7.63 -6.80
C LEU A 123 -4.21 7.27 -5.52
N PRO A 124 -5.46 6.78 -5.60
CA PRO A 124 -6.09 6.14 -4.45
C PRO A 124 -5.19 5.04 -3.90
N SER A 125 -5.04 4.96 -2.58
CA SER A 125 -4.13 4.01 -1.94
C SER A 125 -4.85 3.29 -0.81
N ASP A 126 -4.60 1.98 -0.73
CA ASP A 126 -4.80 1.26 0.52
C ASP A 126 -3.96 1.96 1.60
N THR A 127 -4.53 2.06 2.80
CA THR A 127 -3.86 2.71 3.93
C THR A 127 -3.79 1.72 5.08
N VAL A 128 -2.59 1.51 5.61
CA VAL A 128 -2.41 0.83 6.91
C VAL A 128 -2.67 1.87 7.99
N VAL A 129 -3.52 1.57 8.98
CA VAL A 129 -3.82 2.44 10.13
C VAL A 129 -3.73 1.68 11.44
#